data_AF-A0A972WUQ0-F1
#
_entry.id   AF-A0A972WUQ0-F1
#
_cell.length_a   1.000
_cell.length_b   1.000
_cell.length_c   1.000
_cell.angle_alpha   90.00
_cell.angle_beta   90.00
_cell.angle_gamma   90.00
#
_symmetry.space_group_name_H-M   'P 1'
#
loop_
_entity.id
_entity.type
_entity.pdbx_description
1 polymer ?
#
loop_
_entity_poly.entity_id
_entity_poly.type
_entity_poly.pdbx_seq_one_letter_code
_entity_poly.pdbx_strand_id
1 'polypeptide(L)'
;MASPGSHLRPKVPLFRLGHLPTLRAFAWRDAVTDSGTTDTTAVEDLSFEDALKELERIVEGLERGQGALDDAIAAYERGALLKKHCQKKLEEARLKVEKIKLDEAGQPAGTTELDG
;
A
#
# COMPACT_ATOMS: atom_id res chain seq x y z
N MET A 1 24.70 2.38 39.35
CA MET A 1 24.45 0.94 39.09
C MET A 1 23.19 0.86 38.24
N ALA A 2 23.37 0.66 36.92
CA ALA A 2 22.29 0.75 35.93
C ALA A 2 21.65 -0.63 35.69
N SER A 3 20.32 -0.66 35.62
CA SER A 3 19.49 -1.83 35.33
C SER A 3 19.68 -2.31 33.89
N PRO A 4 19.77 -3.63 33.62
CA PRO A 4 19.66 -4.16 32.27
C PRO A 4 18.19 -4.39 31.91
N GLY A 5 17.68 -3.58 30.98
CA GLY A 5 16.36 -3.77 30.36
C GLY A 5 16.36 -5.00 29.46
N SER A 6 15.72 -6.06 29.92
CA SER A 6 15.38 -7.24 29.12
C SER A 6 14.39 -6.84 28.01
N HIS A 7 14.90 -6.75 26.80
CA HIS A 7 14.10 -6.67 25.59
C HIS A 7 13.25 -7.93 25.50
N LEU A 8 11.93 -7.77 25.61
CA LEU A 8 10.95 -8.81 25.32
C LEU A 8 11.10 -9.20 23.85
N ARG A 9 11.66 -10.39 23.59
CA ARG A 9 11.50 -11.02 22.29
C ARG A 9 10.01 -11.35 22.10
N PRO A 10 9.40 -11.08 20.94
CA PRO A 10 8.06 -11.58 20.66
C PRO A 10 8.09 -13.11 20.75
N LYS A 11 7.18 -13.67 21.56
CA LYS A 11 6.96 -15.11 21.66
C LYS A 11 6.44 -15.61 20.32
N VAL A 12 7.34 -16.05 19.45
CA VAL A 12 6.96 -16.98 18.38
C VAL A 12 6.42 -18.23 19.07
N PRO A 13 5.16 -18.64 18.81
CA PRO A 13 4.64 -19.85 19.43
C PRO A 13 5.38 -21.04 18.82
N LEU A 14 6.13 -21.76 19.66
CA LEU A 14 6.76 -23.02 19.31
C LEU A 14 5.67 -24.10 19.21
N PHE A 15 4.94 -24.12 18.10
CA PHE A 15 3.95 -25.17 17.82
C PHE A 15 4.66 -26.48 17.52
N ARG A 16 4.38 -27.47 18.37
CA ARG A 16 4.95 -28.81 18.44
C ARG A 16 4.06 -29.79 17.65
N LEU A 17 4.67 -30.50 16.71
CA LEU A 17 4.26 -31.76 16.04
C LEU A 17 2.91 -31.82 15.29
N GLY A 18 2.99 -32.01 13.97
CA GLY A 18 2.03 -32.84 13.21
C GLY A 18 1.30 -32.14 12.06
N HIS A 19 1.86 -32.25 10.84
CA HIS A 19 1.10 -32.38 9.58
C HIS A 19 -0.09 -31.41 9.33
N LEU A 20 0.10 -30.09 9.33
CA LEU A 20 -0.83 -29.23 8.58
C LEU A 20 -0.08 -28.40 7.53
N PRO A 21 -0.18 -28.74 6.23
CA PRO A 21 0.45 -27.97 5.14
C PRO A 21 -0.13 -26.55 5.00
N THR A 22 -1.17 -26.22 5.75
CA THR A 22 -1.90 -24.94 5.73
C THR A 22 -1.29 -23.85 6.63
N LEU A 23 -0.41 -24.18 7.58
CA LEU A 23 0.07 -23.18 8.56
C LEU A 23 0.95 -22.09 7.92
N ARG A 24 1.57 -22.36 6.76
CA ARG A 24 2.40 -21.37 6.05
C ARG A 24 1.58 -20.40 5.19
N ALA A 25 0.46 -20.84 4.63
CA ALA A 25 -0.48 -19.98 3.90
C ALA A 25 -1.28 -19.09 4.88
N PHE A 26 -1.64 -19.62 6.05
CA PHE A 26 -2.33 -18.84 7.08
C PHE A 26 -1.45 -17.71 7.66
N ALA A 27 -0.18 -18.01 7.94
CA ALA A 27 0.78 -17.01 8.45
C ALA A 27 1.08 -15.87 7.47
N TRP A 28 1.00 -16.11 6.16
CA TRP A 28 1.14 -15.04 5.16
C TRP A 28 -0.08 -14.16 5.11
N ARG A 29 -1.28 -14.77 5.14
CA ARG A 29 -2.54 -14.03 5.19
C ARG A 29 -2.57 -13.11 6.41
N ASP A 30 -2.24 -13.60 7.61
CA ASP A 30 -2.21 -12.75 8.81
C ASP A 30 -1.13 -11.66 8.77
N ALA A 31 0.03 -11.91 8.14
CA ALA A 31 1.09 -10.91 8.01
C ALA A 31 0.73 -9.76 7.03
N VAL A 32 -0.10 -10.03 6.02
CA VAL A 32 -0.60 -9.02 5.06
C VAL A 32 -1.95 -8.41 5.49
N THR A 33 -2.77 -9.17 6.21
CA THR A 33 -4.11 -8.78 6.70
C THR A 33 -4.10 -8.47 8.19
N ASP A 34 -3.50 -7.35 8.59
CA ASP A 34 -3.83 -6.73 9.88
C ASP A 34 -4.55 -5.39 9.65
N SER A 35 -5.78 -5.35 10.15
CA SER A 35 -6.60 -4.16 10.41
C SER A 35 -7.20 -3.39 9.21
N GLY A 36 -8.33 -3.94 8.71
CA GLY A 36 -9.43 -3.18 8.08
C GLY A 36 -9.61 -3.40 6.58
N THR A 37 -10.53 -4.30 6.19
CA THR A 37 -11.35 -4.48 4.95
C THR A 37 -10.92 -3.92 3.56
N THR A 38 -9.75 -3.31 3.34
CA THR A 38 -9.43 -2.63 2.06
C THR A 38 -9.04 -3.57 0.92
N ASP A 39 -8.66 -4.82 1.21
CA ASP A 39 -8.23 -5.79 0.19
C ASP A 39 -9.34 -6.22 -0.80
N THR A 40 -10.63 -6.03 -0.47
CA THR A 40 -11.74 -6.31 -1.40
C THR A 40 -12.14 -5.10 -2.24
N THR A 41 -11.70 -3.91 -1.85
CA THR A 41 -12.02 -2.66 -2.56
C THR A 41 -11.22 -2.58 -3.86
N ALA A 42 -11.88 -2.13 -4.93
CA ALA A 42 -11.20 -1.84 -6.19
C ALA A 42 -10.14 -0.76 -5.97
N VAL A 43 -8.96 -0.93 -6.56
CA VAL A 43 -7.81 -0.04 -6.35
C VAL A 43 -8.14 1.40 -6.76
N GLU A 44 -8.99 1.55 -7.79
CA GLU A 44 -9.45 2.82 -8.33
C GLU A 44 -10.23 3.66 -7.30
N ASP A 45 -10.90 3.02 -6.35
CA ASP A 45 -11.74 3.67 -5.35
C ASP A 45 -10.97 4.07 -4.08
N LEU A 46 -9.72 3.60 -3.91
CA LEU A 46 -8.91 3.87 -2.72
C LEU A 46 -8.44 5.34 -2.69
N SER A 47 -8.34 5.92 -1.49
CA SER A 47 -7.62 7.19 -1.29
C SER A 47 -6.11 7.00 -1.53
N PHE A 48 -5.34 8.10 -1.64
CA PHE A 48 -3.88 7.96 -1.78
C PHE A 48 -3.26 7.31 -0.55
N GLU A 49 -3.66 7.77 0.64
CA GLU A 49 -3.17 7.26 1.93
C GLU A 49 -3.51 5.78 2.12
N ASP A 50 -4.75 5.37 1.77
CA ASP A 50 -5.16 3.97 1.90
C ASP A 50 -4.39 3.07 0.93
N ALA A 51 -4.23 3.50 -0.32
CA ALA A 51 -3.47 2.75 -1.31
C ALA A 51 -1.98 2.63 -0.95
N LEU A 52 -1.39 3.70 -0.41
CA LEU A 52 0.00 3.70 0.05
C LEU A 52 0.17 2.76 1.25
N LYS A 53 -0.71 2.86 2.25
CA LYS A 53 -0.67 2.00 3.43
C LYS A 53 -0.82 0.52 3.08
N GLU A 54 -1.67 0.20 2.12
CA GLU A 54 -1.82 -1.17 1.63
C GLU A 54 -0.59 -1.65 0.86
N LEU A 55 0.00 -0.79 0.03
CA LEU A 55 1.24 -1.10 -0.69
C LEU A 55 2.40 -1.38 0.27
N GLU A 56 2.54 -0.59 1.34
CA GLU A 56 3.55 -0.80 2.39
C GLU A 56 3.40 -2.17 3.06
N ARG A 57 2.16 -2.55 3.44
CA ARG A 57 1.88 -3.89 3.99
C ARG A 57 2.27 -5.02 3.05
N ILE A 58 1.94 -4.88 1.76
CA ILE A 58 2.30 -5.87 0.74
C ILE A 58 3.82 -6.01 0.63
N VAL A 59 4.55 -4.91 0.57
CA VAL A 59 6.02 -4.92 0.49
C VAL A 59 6.61 -5.59 1.72
N GLU A 60 6.17 -5.22 2.91
CA GLU A 60 6.63 -5.86 4.15
C GLU A 60 6.34 -7.37 4.18
N GLY A 61 5.20 -7.81 3.63
CA GLY A 61 4.84 -9.23 3.53
C GLY A 61 5.78 -9.99 2.58
N LEU A 62 6.09 -9.39 1.42
CA LEU A 62 7.00 -9.96 0.42
C LEU A 62 8.45 -10.04 0.95
N GLU A 63 8.93 -9.00 1.63
CA GLU A 63 10.29 -8.95 2.20
C GLU A 63 10.53 -10.02 3.26
N ARG A 64 9.49 -10.39 4.02
CA ARG A 64 9.58 -11.46 5.02
C ARG A 64 9.75 -12.86 4.39
N GLY A 65 9.47 -13.02 3.10
CA GLY A 65 9.66 -14.28 2.36
C GLY A 65 8.81 -15.47 2.86
N GLN A 66 7.73 -15.18 3.58
CA GLN A 66 6.78 -16.18 4.09
C GLN A 66 5.62 -16.35 3.07
N GLY A 67 4.86 -17.45 3.13
CA GLY A 67 3.73 -17.70 2.20
C GLY A 67 3.99 -18.70 1.07
N ALA A 68 2.93 -19.02 0.34
CA ALA A 68 2.97 -19.82 -0.88
C ALA A 68 3.38 -18.97 -2.09
N LEU A 69 3.85 -19.60 -3.17
CA LEU A 69 4.25 -18.89 -4.38
C LEU A 69 3.09 -18.12 -5.02
N ASP A 70 1.90 -18.74 -5.09
CA ASP A 70 0.71 -18.13 -5.70
C ASP A 70 0.27 -16.88 -4.94
N ASP A 71 0.34 -16.91 -3.61
CA ASP A 71 0.06 -15.79 -2.73
C ASP A 71 1.02 -14.61 -2.99
N ALA A 72 2.32 -14.91 -3.10
CA ALA A 72 3.34 -13.90 -3.39
C ALA A 72 3.13 -13.25 -4.77
N ILE A 73 2.71 -14.03 -5.76
CA ILE A 73 2.36 -13.52 -7.10
C ILE A 73 1.15 -12.58 -7.00
N ALA A 74 0.08 -12.98 -6.31
CA ALA A 74 -1.12 -12.15 -6.13
C ALA A 74 -0.81 -10.83 -5.41
N ALA A 75 0.01 -10.86 -4.36
CA ALA A 75 0.46 -9.65 -3.67
C ALA A 75 1.30 -8.74 -4.58
N TYR A 76 2.19 -9.30 -5.39
CA TYR A 76 2.97 -8.52 -6.34
C TYR A 76 2.08 -7.82 -7.37
N GLU A 77 1.11 -8.53 -7.95
CA GLU A 77 0.16 -7.98 -8.92
C GLU A 77 -0.67 -6.85 -8.31
N ARG A 78 -1.20 -7.07 -7.11
CA ARG A 78 -1.94 -6.04 -6.37
C ARG A 78 -1.06 -4.83 -6.05
N GLY A 79 0.17 -5.06 -5.56
CA GLY A 79 1.15 -4.01 -5.31
C GLY A 79 1.48 -3.18 -6.55
N ALA A 80 1.56 -3.80 -7.73
CA ALA A 80 1.77 -3.09 -8.98
C ALA A 80 0.60 -2.16 -9.35
N LEU A 81 -0.64 -2.61 -9.11
CA LEU A 81 -1.83 -1.77 -9.30
C LEU A 81 -1.87 -0.59 -8.32
N LEU A 82 -1.62 -0.84 -7.04
CA LEU A 82 -1.56 0.21 -6.00
C LEU A 82 -0.51 1.26 -6.32
N LYS A 83 0.70 0.82 -6.71
CA LYS A 83 1.78 1.73 -7.15
C LYS A 83 1.33 2.63 -8.30
N LYS A 84 0.71 2.06 -9.33
CA LYS A 84 0.22 2.80 -10.49
C LYS A 84 -0.83 3.83 -10.08
N HIS A 85 -1.73 3.47 -9.17
CA HIS A 85 -2.74 4.38 -8.63
C HIS A 85 -2.13 5.54 -7.85
N CYS A 86 -1.18 5.27 -6.95
CA CYS A 86 -0.46 6.29 -6.21
C CYS A 86 0.26 7.27 -7.15
N GLN A 87 0.95 6.76 -8.17
CA GLN A 87 1.59 7.59 -9.19
C GLN A 87 0.58 8.48 -9.92
N LYS A 88 -0.56 7.93 -10.34
CA LYS A 88 -1.63 8.71 -11.00
C LYS A 88 -2.12 9.85 -10.12
N LYS A 89 -2.37 9.59 -8.82
CA LYS A 89 -2.83 10.62 -7.88
C LYS A 89 -1.79 11.73 -7.66
N LEU A 90 -0.51 11.39 -7.62
CA LEU A 90 0.57 12.37 -7.52
C LEU A 90 0.66 13.25 -8.78
N GLU A 91 0.52 12.67 -9.97
CA GLU A 91 0.49 13.45 -11.23
C GLU A 91 -0.73 14.38 -11.28
N GLU A 92 -1.91 13.91 -10.88
CA GLU A 92 -3.11 14.76 -10.79
C GLU A 92 -2.92 15.92 -9.80
N ALA A 93 -2.30 15.67 -8.64
CA ALA A 93 -1.99 16.71 -7.66
C ALA A 93 -0.98 17.73 -8.21
N ARG A 94 0.06 17.24 -8.90
CA ARG A 94 1.06 18.09 -9.56
C ARG A 94 0.43 19.01 -10.60
N LEU A 95 -0.41 18.48 -11.48
CA LEU A 95 -1.10 19.27 -12.51
C LEU A 95 -2.01 20.35 -11.91
N LYS A 96 -2.66 20.06 -10.77
CA LYS A 96 -3.47 21.07 -10.05
C LYS A 96 -2.60 22.21 -9.53
N VAL A 97 -1.45 21.91 -8.95
CA VAL A 97 -0.49 22.92 -8.46
C VAL A 97 0.06 23.77 -9.61
N GLU A 98 0.42 23.14 -10.73
CA GLU A 98 0.92 23.85 -11.92
C GLU A 98 -0.12 24.84 -12.48
N LYS A 99 -1.41 24.47 -12.51
CA LYS A 99 -2.49 25.38 -12.93
C LYS A 99 -2.60 26.61 -12.02
N ILE A 100 -2.61 26.41 -10.69
CA ILE A 100 -2.69 27.53 -9.72
C ILE A 100 -1.51 28.50 -9.89
N LYS A 101 -0.30 27.97 -10.16
CA LYS A 101 0.89 28.81 -10.39
C LYS A 101 0.80 29.64 -11.67
N LEU A 102 0.22 29.10 -12.74
CA LEU A 102 0.01 29.85 -13.99
C LEU A 102 -1.01 30.98 -13.78
N ASP A 103 -2.04 30.74 -12.96
CA ASP A 103 -3.03 31.75 -12.60
C ASP A 103 -2.40 32.88 -11.75
N GLU A 104 -1.49 32.57 -10.81
CA GLU A 104 -0.79 33.56 -9.96
C GLU A 104 0.31 34.33 -10.70
N ALA A 105 0.91 33.74 -11.74
CA ALA A 105 1.90 34.38 -12.63
C ALA A 105 1.25 35.27 -13.72
N GLY A 106 -0.08 35.40 -13.74
CA GLY A 106 -0.78 36.48 -14.43
C GLY A 106 -1.16 36.25 -15.89
N GLN A 107 -1.44 35.01 -16.33
CA GLN A 107 -1.99 34.75 -17.67
C GLN A 107 -3.33 33.98 -17.58
N PRO A 108 -4.43 34.46 -18.18
CA PRO A 108 -5.76 33.90 -17.94
C PRO A 108 -5.99 32.57 -18.69
N ALA A 109 -6.49 31.58 -17.96
CA ALA A 109 -7.20 30.45 -18.55
C ALA A 109 -8.57 30.90 -19.07
N GLY A 110 -8.67 31.09 -20.38
CA GLY A 110 -9.93 31.09 -21.13
C GLY A 110 -10.54 32.45 -21.46
N THR A 111 -10.12 33.06 -22.57
CA THR A 111 -11.07 33.80 -23.40
C THR A 111 -11.65 32.79 -24.40
N THR A 112 -12.80 32.22 -24.10
CA THR A 112 -13.65 31.69 -25.17
C THR A 112 -13.89 32.83 -26.14
N GLU A 113 -13.33 32.70 -27.34
CA GLU A 113 -13.49 33.63 -28.45
C GLU A 113 -14.99 33.87 -28.68
N LEU A 114 -15.40 35.12 -28.49
CA LEU A 114 -16.69 35.63 -28.89
C LEU A 114 -16.62 35.85 -30.41
N ASP A 115 -16.94 34.83 -31.20
CA ASP A 115 -17.09 34.96 -32.65
C ASP A 115 -18.52 35.41 -32.99
N GLY A 116 -18.62 36.67 -33.43
CA GLY A 116 -19.48 37.19 -34.51
C GLY A 116 -20.96 36.90 -34.50
#